data_AF-A0A973NQS4-F1
#
_entry.id   AF-A0A973NQS4-F1
#
_cell.length_a   1.000
_cell.length_b   1.000
_cell.length_c   1.000
_cell.angle_alpha   90.00
_cell.angle_beta   90.00
_cell.angle_gamma   90.00
#
_symmetry.space_group_name_H-M   'P 1'
#
loop_
_entity.id
_entity.type
_entity.pdbx_description
1 polymer ?
#
loop_
_entity_poly.entity_id
_entity_poly.type
_entity_poly.pdbx_seq_one_letter_code
_entity_poly.pdbx_strand_id
1 'polypeptide(L)'
;VPWFKFAQYDASIEQPLIRNAGEALGVTALLNLSDAYPEDRLWRSSVNIRTLGWIEDMLRGPDPFKPADASAGPKFGGLLAPKWPSQILGDAWRLKPDRVERGRAIYTEMCSGCHLPAVDTPAFWSSKHWEPSGDSKVLNAVTIPLDEIKTDPEQSLVLSNRIVDVPGFLKVNTADLQKWWQCDIPTASKSPNEMVYALGLMTVVDLVARKWMDDEKVPEAERGTMWNLARKNCLNPAPDPRYRARPLNGIWATAPYLHNGSVPSLYWLLKPQNERPKKFCMGRRDYDPVTVGFAVTADEKCRTGETQFSAGSENDPIQGNSVLGHSFERKPGEHKRPGVIGRMFKDDAERYDLIEYLKTL
;
A
#
# COMPACT_ATOMS: atom_id res chain seq x y z
N VAL A 1 1.64 -7.31 3.56
CA VAL A 1 1.21 -6.15 4.38
C VAL A 1 1.40 -6.40 5.87
N PRO A 2 0.97 -7.53 6.48
CA PRO A 2 1.09 -7.73 7.93
C PRO A 2 2.52 -7.65 8.49
N TRP A 3 3.51 -8.02 7.66
CA TRP A 3 4.95 -7.95 7.97
C TRP A 3 5.59 -6.60 7.63
N PHE A 4 4.86 -5.63 7.10
CA PHE A 4 5.43 -4.31 6.80
C PHE A 4 5.40 -3.45 8.07
N LYS A 5 6.45 -2.66 8.29
CA LYS A 5 6.51 -1.70 9.39
C LYS A 5 5.40 -0.68 9.25
N PHE A 6 5.35 -0.01 8.10
CA PHE A 6 4.30 0.95 7.75
C PHE A 6 3.38 0.40 6.66
N ALA A 7 2.08 0.57 6.85
CA ALA A 7 1.00 0.23 5.94
C ALA A 7 0.58 1.41 5.04
N GLN A 8 -0.46 1.20 4.20
CA GLN A 8 -0.95 2.16 3.19
C GLN A 8 0.10 2.53 2.12
N TYR A 9 -0.32 3.27 1.08
CA TYR A 9 0.55 3.60 -0.06
C TYR A 9 1.64 4.61 0.31
N ASP A 10 1.34 5.51 1.22
CA ASP A 10 2.17 6.59 1.73
C ASP A 10 3.00 6.21 2.97
N ALA A 11 2.95 4.94 3.39
CA ALA A 11 3.66 4.43 4.56
C ALA A 11 3.27 5.14 5.86
N SER A 12 1.98 5.36 6.09
CA SER A 12 1.48 6.24 7.14
C SER A 12 1.21 5.59 8.50
N ILE A 13 0.74 4.34 8.53
CA ILE A 13 0.25 3.68 9.75
C ILE A 13 1.08 2.45 10.07
N GLU A 14 1.71 2.43 11.24
CA GLU A 14 2.47 1.28 11.74
C GLU A 14 1.60 0.28 12.52
N GLN A 15 0.61 0.77 13.29
CA GLN A 15 -0.25 -0.07 14.12
C GLN A 15 -1.32 -0.80 13.27
N PRO A 16 -1.31 -2.15 13.20
CA PRO A 16 -2.18 -2.91 12.29
C PRO A 16 -3.66 -2.90 12.65
N LEU A 17 -3.99 -2.88 13.94
CA LEU A 17 -5.36 -2.88 14.43
C LEU A 17 -6.04 -1.54 14.14
N ILE A 18 -5.32 -0.42 14.33
CA ILE A 18 -5.75 0.92 13.94
C ILE A 18 -5.94 0.99 12.42
N ARG A 19 -4.99 0.48 11.65
CA ARG A 19 -5.15 0.36 10.19
C ARG A 19 -6.43 -0.42 9.86
N ASN A 20 -6.58 -1.64 10.36
CA ASN A 20 -7.69 -2.51 10.02
C ASN A 20 -9.05 -1.94 10.46
N ALA A 21 -9.12 -1.35 11.65
CA ALA A 21 -10.32 -0.71 12.16
C ALA A 21 -10.65 0.56 11.35
N GLY A 22 -9.67 1.40 11.05
CA GLY A 22 -9.85 2.61 10.24
C GLY A 22 -10.39 2.30 8.84
N GLU A 23 -9.83 1.28 8.17
CA GLU A 23 -10.30 0.84 6.85
C GLU A 23 -11.74 0.28 6.92
N ALA A 24 -12.08 -0.49 7.97
CA ALA A 24 -13.45 -0.99 8.15
C ALA A 24 -14.48 0.15 8.37
N LEU A 25 -14.11 1.12 9.20
CA LEU A 25 -14.90 2.33 9.50
C LEU A 25 -15.06 3.24 8.28
N GLY A 26 -14.05 3.30 7.41
CA GLY A 26 -14.07 4.15 6.22
C GLY A 26 -14.98 3.65 5.08
N VAL A 27 -15.46 2.40 5.12
CA VAL A 27 -16.22 1.81 4.01
C VAL A 27 -17.65 1.44 4.42
N THR A 28 -17.85 0.57 5.41
CA THR A 28 -19.20 0.03 5.72
C THR A 28 -19.53 -0.11 7.20
N ALA A 29 -18.55 -0.09 8.10
CA ALA A 29 -18.85 -0.26 9.52
C ALA A 29 -19.64 0.94 10.05
N LEU A 30 -20.70 0.65 10.80
CA LEU A 30 -21.49 1.68 11.47
C LEU A 30 -20.68 2.25 12.62
N LEU A 31 -20.75 3.56 12.81
CA LEU A 31 -20.02 4.29 13.85
C LEU A 31 -20.92 5.34 14.48
N ASN A 32 -20.96 5.39 15.81
CA ASN A 32 -21.69 6.41 16.54
C ASN A 32 -20.78 7.57 16.99
N LEU A 33 -20.87 8.69 16.27
CA LEU A 33 -20.24 9.97 16.63
C LEU A 33 -21.29 11.06 16.91
N SER A 34 -22.50 10.70 17.33
CA SER A 34 -23.60 11.65 17.52
C SER A 34 -23.96 11.85 18.99
N ASP A 35 -24.22 13.11 19.36
CA ASP A 35 -24.77 13.56 20.64
C ASP A 35 -26.27 13.31 20.79
N ALA A 36 -26.95 12.83 19.74
CA ALA A 36 -28.35 12.44 19.78
C ALA A 36 -28.59 11.13 20.57
N TYR A 37 -27.52 10.40 20.90
CA TYR A 37 -27.58 9.16 21.67
C TYR A 37 -26.95 9.34 23.06
N PRO A 38 -27.29 8.46 24.04
CA PRO A 38 -26.65 8.49 25.35
C PRO A 38 -25.12 8.48 25.28
N GLU A 39 -24.46 9.21 26.18
CA GLU A 39 -23.00 9.39 26.19
C GLU A 39 -22.24 8.05 26.25
N ASP A 40 -22.78 7.03 26.92
CA ASP A 40 -22.18 5.68 26.99
C ASP A 40 -22.11 4.96 25.63
N ARG A 41 -22.86 5.44 24.63
CA ARG A 41 -22.87 4.88 23.26
C ARG A 41 -21.88 5.56 22.34
N LEU A 42 -21.29 6.68 22.74
CA LEU A 42 -20.31 7.38 21.91
C LEU A 42 -19.14 6.44 21.59
N TRP A 43 -18.59 6.54 20.38
CA TRP A 43 -17.50 5.69 19.86
C TRP A 43 -17.86 4.23 19.59
N ARG A 44 -19.07 3.76 19.92
CA ARG A 44 -19.50 2.40 19.55
C ARG A 44 -19.50 2.26 18.03
N SER A 45 -19.04 1.12 17.56
CA SER A 45 -19.06 0.77 16.14
C SER A 45 -19.48 -0.68 15.93
N SER A 46 -19.80 -1.05 14.69
CA SER A 46 -20.01 -2.44 14.31
C SER A 46 -18.70 -3.21 14.07
N VAL A 47 -17.53 -2.59 14.29
CA VAL A 47 -16.24 -3.26 14.16
C VAL A 47 -16.03 -4.20 15.34
N ASN A 48 -15.65 -5.45 15.07
CA ASN A 48 -15.23 -6.40 16.08
C ASN A 48 -13.70 -6.53 16.10
N ILE A 49 -13.07 -6.00 17.15
CA ILE A 49 -11.60 -5.87 17.22
C ILE A 49 -10.90 -7.24 17.31
N ARG A 50 -11.46 -8.21 18.05
CA ARG A 50 -10.93 -9.59 18.08
C ARG A 50 -10.92 -10.23 16.69
N THR A 51 -11.99 -10.03 15.92
CA THR A 51 -12.10 -10.55 14.54
C THR A 51 -11.05 -9.92 13.63
N LEU A 52 -10.82 -8.61 13.76
CA LEU A 52 -9.75 -7.94 12.99
C LEU A 52 -8.36 -8.48 13.35
N GLY A 53 -8.10 -8.77 14.63
CA GLY A 53 -6.86 -9.43 15.08
C GLY A 53 -6.71 -10.83 14.48
N TRP A 54 -7.77 -11.64 14.49
CA TRP A 54 -7.78 -12.96 13.85
C TRP A 54 -7.51 -12.89 12.35
N ILE A 55 -8.12 -11.95 11.62
CA ILE A 55 -7.85 -11.74 10.18
C ILE A 55 -6.38 -11.34 9.99
N GLU A 56 -5.84 -10.43 10.81
CA GLU A 56 -4.43 -10.04 10.73
C GLU A 56 -3.51 -11.24 10.89
N ASP A 57 -3.74 -12.09 11.89
CA ASP A 57 -2.95 -13.29 12.15
C ASP A 57 -3.07 -14.34 11.04
N MET A 58 -4.28 -14.54 10.51
CA MET A 58 -4.51 -15.43 9.37
C MET A 58 -3.72 -14.97 8.14
N LEU A 59 -3.72 -13.67 7.83
CA LEU A 59 -2.98 -13.11 6.69
C LEU A 59 -1.48 -13.09 6.94
N ARG A 60 -1.05 -12.86 8.19
CA ARG A 60 0.35 -12.78 8.60
C ARG A 60 1.03 -14.15 8.56
N GLY A 61 0.34 -15.18 9.05
CA GLY A 61 0.90 -16.51 9.25
C GLY A 61 2.01 -16.54 10.30
N PRO A 62 2.77 -17.65 10.39
CA PRO A 62 3.89 -17.78 11.33
C PRO A 62 5.00 -16.77 11.03
N ASP A 63 5.81 -16.49 12.06
CA ASP A 63 6.97 -15.61 11.96
C ASP A 63 7.97 -16.12 10.92
N PRO A 64 8.28 -15.35 9.86
CA PRO A 64 9.18 -15.79 8.81
C PRO A 64 10.61 -16.00 9.28
N PHE A 65 11.03 -15.41 10.42
CA PHE A 65 12.37 -15.57 10.98
C PHE A 65 12.45 -16.64 12.07
N LYS A 66 11.33 -17.28 12.42
CA LYS A 66 11.28 -18.39 13.38
C LYS A 66 10.60 -19.61 12.75
N PRO A 67 11.17 -20.16 11.65
CA PRO A 67 10.61 -21.34 11.02
C PRO A 67 10.68 -22.55 11.95
N ALA A 68 9.71 -23.46 11.83
CA ALA A 68 9.69 -24.69 12.62
C ALA A 68 10.90 -25.60 12.35
N ASP A 69 11.43 -25.56 11.13
CA ASP A 69 12.69 -26.16 10.73
C ASP A 69 13.74 -25.06 10.58
N ALA A 70 14.72 -25.03 11.48
CA ALA A 70 15.78 -24.02 11.47
C ALA A 70 16.71 -24.12 10.25
N SER A 71 16.69 -25.24 9.51
CA SER A 71 17.42 -25.38 8.25
C SER A 71 16.68 -24.74 7.07
N ALA A 72 15.37 -24.55 7.18
CA ALA A 72 14.61 -23.77 6.22
C ALA A 72 14.88 -22.29 6.48
N GLY A 73 15.50 -21.60 5.52
CA GLY A 73 15.69 -20.15 5.60
C GLY A 73 14.36 -19.39 5.74
N PRO A 74 14.41 -18.08 6.03
CA PRO A 74 13.22 -17.29 6.28
C PRO A 74 12.27 -17.28 5.07
N LYS A 75 10.97 -17.39 5.34
CA LYS A 75 9.92 -17.41 4.32
C LYS A 75 8.57 -16.95 4.89
N PHE A 76 7.75 -16.30 4.06
CA PHE A 76 6.38 -15.99 4.45
C PHE A 76 5.56 -17.28 4.59
N GLY A 77 4.74 -17.38 5.65
CA GLY A 77 3.86 -18.51 5.90
C GLY A 77 2.35 -18.18 5.91
N GLY A 78 1.97 -16.92 5.73
CA GLY A 78 0.58 -16.46 5.69
C GLY A 78 -0.02 -16.43 4.29
N LEU A 79 -0.75 -15.36 3.95
CA LEU A 79 -1.27 -15.18 2.59
C LEU A 79 -0.10 -15.00 1.61
N LEU A 80 0.01 -15.92 0.65
CA LEU A 80 1.03 -15.91 -0.38
C LEU A 80 0.50 -15.29 -1.68
N ALA A 81 1.41 -14.66 -2.43
CA ALA A 81 1.11 -14.19 -3.77
C ALA A 81 0.76 -15.35 -4.72
N PRO A 82 -0.21 -15.17 -5.62
CA PRO A 82 -0.57 -16.20 -6.59
C PRO A 82 0.57 -16.39 -7.60
N LYS A 83 0.76 -17.65 -8.01
CA LYS A 83 1.69 -17.98 -9.11
C LYS A 83 1.03 -17.75 -10.46
N TRP A 84 1.83 -17.36 -11.45
CA TRP A 84 1.36 -17.17 -12.82
C TRP A 84 0.61 -18.41 -13.34
N PRO A 85 -0.69 -18.29 -13.68
CA PRO A 85 -1.56 -19.43 -13.87
C PRO A 85 -1.55 -19.89 -15.34
N SER A 86 -0.38 -20.34 -15.83
CA SER A 86 -0.24 -20.83 -17.23
C SER A 86 -1.28 -21.91 -17.58
N GLN A 87 -1.69 -22.71 -16.60
CA GLN A 87 -2.72 -23.74 -16.73
C GLN A 87 -4.14 -23.21 -16.99
N ILE A 88 -4.44 -21.97 -16.59
CA ILE A 88 -5.74 -21.33 -16.82
C ILE A 88 -5.69 -20.49 -18.10
N LEU A 89 -4.57 -19.80 -18.34
CA LEU A 89 -4.42 -18.91 -19.49
C LEU A 89 -4.18 -19.67 -20.80
N GLY A 90 -3.63 -20.88 -20.72
CA GLY A 90 -3.33 -21.74 -21.87
C GLY A 90 -1.86 -21.73 -22.28
N ASP A 91 -1.47 -22.69 -23.12
CA ASP A 91 -0.07 -22.98 -23.44
C ASP A 91 0.69 -21.83 -24.10
N ALA A 92 -0.02 -20.93 -24.78
CA ALA A 92 0.56 -19.72 -25.37
C ALA A 92 1.19 -18.77 -24.33
N TRP A 93 0.79 -18.88 -23.06
CA TRP A 93 1.23 -18.01 -21.96
C TRP A 93 2.14 -18.72 -20.96
N ARG A 94 2.69 -19.88 -21.32
CA ARG A 94 3.78 -20.49 -20.54
C ARG A 94 4.99 -19.56 -20.54
N LEU A 95 5.58 -19.42 -19.36
CA LEU A 95 6.76 -18.59 -19.16
C LEU A 95 7.94 -19.15 -19.97
N LYS A 96 8.66 -18.25 -20.64
CA LYS A 96 9.83 -18.58 -21.45
C LYS A 96 11.11 -18.42 -20.60
N PRO A 97 11.83 -19.50 -20.25
CA PRO A 97 12.96 -19.44 -19.31
C PRO A 97 14.03 -18.41 -19.71
N ASP A 98 14.41 -18.35 -20.99
CA ASP A 98 15.42 -17.40 -21.47
C ASP A 98 14.98 -15.93 -21.31
N ARG A 99 13.67 -15.66 -21.45
CA ARG A 99 13.11 -14.31 -21.22
C ARG A 99 13.10 -13.97 -19.74
N VAL A 100 12.70 -14.91 -18.89
CA VAL A 100 12.74 -14.77 -17.44
C VAL A 100 14.13 -14.41 -16.95
N GLU A 101 15.17 -15.07 -17.49
CA GLU A 101 16.55 -14.81 -17.07
C GLU A 101 17.05 -13.43 -17.52
N ARG A 102 16.76 -13.01 -18.76
CA ARG A 102 17.06 -11.64 -19.21
C ARG A 102 16.29 -10.61 -18.40
N GLY A 103 15.01 -10.87 -18.12
CA GLY A 103 14.16 -10.04 -17.28
C GLY A 103 14.67 -9.88 -15.85
N ARG A 104 15.23 -10.95 -15.27
CA ARG A 104 15.86 -10.93 -13.94
C ARG A 104 17.03 -9.97 -13.88
N ALA A 105 17.87 -9.95 -14.92
CA ALA A 105 18.98 -9.00 -15.02
C ALA A 105 18.46 -7.55 -15.07
N ILE A 106 17.43 -7.30 -15.87
CA ILE A 106 16.78 -5.98 -15.99
C ILE A 106 16.15 -5.54 -14.66
N TYR A 107 15.48 -6.45 -13.94
CA TYR A 107 14.92 -6.19 -12.61
C TYR A 107 16.00 -5.80 -11.60
N THR A 108 17.12 -6.51 -11.61
CA THR A 108 18.26 -6.22 -10.73
C THR A 108 18.85 -4.83 -11.02
N GLU A 109 18.90 -4.45 -12.30
CA GLU A 109 19.39 -3.13 -12.73
C GLU A 109 18.45 -1.99 -12.31
N MET A 110 17.14 -2.12 -12.56
CA MET A 110 16.21 -0.98 -12.54
C MET A 110 15.11 -1.03 -11.48
N CYS A 111 14.87 -2.18 -10.86
CA CYS A 111 13.72 -2.37 -9.97
C CYS A 111 14.12 -2.65 -8.52
N SER A 112 15.08 -3.55 -8.29
CA SER A 112 15.39 -4.05 -6.94
C SER A 112 15.94 -3.01 -5.98
N GLY A 113 16.49 -1.89 -6.48
CA GLY A 113 16.94 -0.78 -5.63
C GLY A 113 15.80 -0.10 -4.88
N CYS A 114 14.59 -0.09 -5.45
CA CYS A 114 13.39 0.46 -4.81
C CYS A 114 12.47 -0.66 -4.29
N HIS A 115 12.24 -1.70 -5.10
CA HIS A 115 11.29 -2.77 -4.78
C HIS A 115 11.88 -3.93 -3.99
N LEU A 116 13.17 -3.86 -3.63
CA LEU A 116 13.96 -4.93 -3.02
C LEU A 116 14.18 -6.13 -3.95
N PRO A 117 15.13 -7.03 -3.63
CA PRO A 117 15.25 -8.32 -4.31
C PRO A 117 13.96 -9.16 -4.23
N ALA A 118 13.82 -10.14 -5.11
CA ALA A 118 12.67 -11.04 -5.10
C ALA A 118 12.55 -11.80 -3.77
N VAL A 119 11.33 -12.00 -3.29
CA VAL A 119 11.04 -12.49 -1.93
C VAL A 119 11.48 -13.93 -1.68
N ASP A 120 11.75 -14.69 -2.74
CA ASP A 120 12.27 -16.05 -2.70
C ASP A 120 13.80 -16.11 -2.70
N THR A 121 14.49 -14.96 -2.71
CA THR A 121 15.95 -14.89 -2.70
C THR A 121 16.51 -14.56 -1.30
N PRO A 122 17.69 -15.10 -0.92
CA PRO A 122 18.34 -14.74 0.34
C PRO A 122 18.57 -13.23 0.51
N ALA A 123 18.86 -12.52 -0.58
CA ALA A 123 19.14 -11.08 -0.57
C ALA A 123 17.95 -10.24 -0.07
N PHE A 124 16.71 -10.69 -0.27
CA PHE A 124 15.53 -10.01 0.28
C PHE A 124 15.51 -10.09 1.81
N TRP A 125 15.79 -11.27 2.35
CA TRP A 125 15.73 -11.56 3.78
C TRP A 125 16.93 -11.05 4.58
N SER A 126 18.10 -10.95 3.93
CA SER A 126 19.31 -10.36 4.52
C SER A 126 19.39 -8.84 4.33
N SER A 127 18.38 -8.22 3.72
CA SER A 127 18.37 -6.77 3.49
C SER A 127 18.28 -5.99 4.80
N LYS A 128 18.90 -4.81 4.83
CA LYS A 128 18.82 -3.86 5.96
C LYS A 128 17.41 -3.32 6.24
N HIS A 129 16.45 -3.60 5.36
CA HIS A 129 15.07 -3.15 5.49
C HIS A 129 14.27 -3.97 6.50
N TRP A 130 14.80 -5.11 6.97
CA TRP A 130 14.21 -5.85 8.09
C TRP A 130 14.68 -5.27 9.42
N GLU A 131 13.78 -4.53 10.09
CA GLU A 131 14.05 -3.85 11.35
C GLU A 131 13.50 -4.65 12.53
N PRO A 132 14.15 -4.61 13.71
CA PRO A 132 13.60 -5.21 14.92
C PRO A 132 12.22 -4.66 15.28
N SER A 133 11.30 -5.54 15.68
CA SER A 133 10.01 -5.18 16.26
C SER A 133 9.59 -6.26 17.24
N GLY A 134 9.57 -5.90 18.53
CA GLY A 134 9.35 -6.85 19.61
C GLY A 134 10.43 -7.93 19.63
N ASP A 135 10.00 -9.18 19.62
CA ASP A 135 10.87 -10.37 19.58
C ASP A 135 11.17 -10.86 18.16
N SER A 136 10.82 -10.08 17.13
CA SER A 136 10.94 -10.44 15.72
C SER A 136 11.41 -9.24 14.87
N LYS A 137 11.10 -9.28 13.56
CA LYS A 137 11.42 -8.23 12.60
C LYS A 137 10.22 -7.89 11.71
N VAL A 138 10.19 -6.65 11.25
CA VAL A 138 9.24 -6.14 10.25
C VAL A 138 9.97 -5.47 9.10
N LEU A 139 9.39 -5.52 7.91
CA LEU A 139 9.96 -4.93 6.71
C LEU A 139 9.61 -3.44 6.65
N ASN A 140 10.60 -2.58 6.89
CA ASN A 140 10.54 -1.17 6.55
C ASN A 140 10.86 -0.99 5.05
N ALA A 141 9.85 -1.17 4.22
CA ALA A 141 9.97 -1.07 2.77
C ALA A 141 10.49 0.31 2.34
N VAL A 142 11.18 0.37 1.20
CA VAL A 142 11.70 1.62 0.66
C VAL A 142 10.53 2.58 0.42
N THR A 143 10.71 3.83 0.86
CA THR A 143 9.81 4.93 0.53
C THR A 143 10.53 5.93 -0.36
N ILE A 144 9.86 6.40 -1.40
CA ILE A 144 10.39 7.38 -2.34
C ILE A 144 9.64 8.70 -2.11
N PRO A 145 10.33 9.83 -1.88
CA PRO A 145 9.69 11.13 -1.74
C PRO A 145 8.80 11.46 -2.95
N LEU A 146 7.67 12.13 -2.70
CA LEU A 146 6.73 12.55 -3.73
C LEU A 146 7.42 13.38 -4.82
N ASP A 147 8.33 14.27 -4.42
CA ASP A 147 9.12 15.10 -5.32
C ASP A 147 10.15 14.34 -6.15
N GLU A 148 10.47 13.10 -5.79
CA GLU A 148 11.30 12.23 -6.61
C GLU A 148 10.45 11.34 -7.53
N ILE A 149 9.40 10.71 -7.00
CA ILE A 149 8.59 9.74 -7.77
C ILE A 149 7.59 10.39 -8.72
N LYS A 150 7.11 11.60 -8.40
CA LYS A 150 6.16 12.43 -9.16
C LYS A 150 4.93 11.68 -9.69
N THR A 151 4.48 10.64 -8.98
CA THR A 151 3.14 10.08 -9.19
C THR A 151 2.09 11.01 -8.60
N ASP A 152 0.80 10.73 -8.82
CA ASP A 152 -0.29 11.56 -8.31
C ASP A 152 -0.08 11.93 -6.82
N PRO A 153 -0.20 13.21 -6.43
CA PRO A 153 0.18 13.65 -5.09
C PRO A 153 -0.91 13.43 -4.03
N GLU A 154 -2.16 13.24 -4.41
CA GLU A 154 -3.31 13.44 -3.51
C GLU A 154 -3.28 12.50 -2.30
N GLN A 155 -3.00 11.20 -2.54
CA GLN A 155 -2.94 10.20 -1.46
C GLN A 155 -1.83 10.50 -0.44
N SER A 156 -0.69 11.06 -0.87
CA SER A 156 0.42 11.36 0.03
C SER A 156 0.23 12.69 0.78
N LEU A 157 -0.40 13.68 0.14
CA LEU A 157 -0.62 15.00 0.73
C LEU A 157 -1.80 15.04 1.69
N VAL A 158 -2.79 14.15 1.54
CA VAL A 158 -4.01 14.20 2.36
C VAL A 158 -3.73 14.02 3.85
N LEU A 159 -2.76 13.19 4.23
CA LEU A 159 -2.47 12.93 5.64
C LEU A 159 -1.71 14.09 6.30
N SER A 160 -0.85 14.78 5.57
CA SER A 160 -0.02 15.87 6.11
C SER A 160 -0.72 17.23 6.03
N ASN A 161 -1.49 17.49 4.98
CA ASN A 161 -1.93 18.84 4.65
C ASN A 161 -3.41 19.07 4.95
N ARG A 162 -4.23 18.01 4.98
CA ARG A 162 -5.66 18.16 5.23
C ARG A 162 -5.88 18.50 6.70
N ILE A 163 -6.58 19.60 6.93
CA ILE A 163 -7.14 19.95 8.23
C ILE A 163 -8.61 19.55 8.25
N VAL A 164 -9.05 18.98 9.37
CA VAL A 164 -10.45 18.65 9.62
C VAL A 164 -10.95 19.40 10.84
N ASP A 165 -12.20 19.83 10.78
CA ASP A 165 -12.94 20.36 11.92
C ASP A 165 -13.78 19.22 12.53
N VAL A 166 -13.51 18.91 13.79
CA VAL A 166 -14.17 17.84 14.55
C VAL A 166 -15.15 18.47 15.53
N PRO A 167 -16.42 18.02 15.57
CA PRO A 167 -17.42 18.55 16.50
C PRO A 167 -16.93 18.56 17.96
N GLY A 168 -16.98 19.72 18.62
CA GLY A 168 -16.39 19.90 19.95
C GLY A 168 -16.99 19.01 21.05
N PHE A 169 -18.24 18.54 20.90
CA PHE A 169 -18.83 17.60 21.85
C PHE A 169 -18.12 16.24 21.89
N LEU A 170 -17.40 15.88 20.82
CA LEU A 170 -16.59 14.66 20.77
C LEU A 170 -15.35 14.77 21.65
N LYS A 171 -14.88 15.97 21.98
CA LYS A 171 -13.71 16.21 22.84
C LYS A 171 -12.47 15.41 22.38
N VAL A 172 -12.28 15.26 21.07
CA VAL A 172 -11.12 14.54 20.51
C VAL A 172 -9.85 15.29 20.88
N ASN A 173 -8.97 14.63 21.62
CA ASN A 173 -7.69 15.21 22.05
C ASN A 173 -6.53 14.41 21.48
N THR A 174 -5.94 14.91 20.39
CA THR A 174 -4.84 14.23 19.71
C THR A 174 -3.57 14.11 20.57
N ALA A 175 -3.43 14.89 21.65
CA ALA A 175 -2.35 14.76 22.61
C ALA A 175 -2.40 13.42 23.38
N ASP A 176 -3.53 12.72 23.39
CA ASP A 176 -3.63 11.42 24.04
C ASP A 176 -2.84 10.33 23.30
N LEU A 177 -2.60 10.49 21.99
CA LEU A 177 -1.68 9.62 21.25
C LEU A 177 -0.27 9.63 21.88
N GLN A 178 0.19 10.77 22.38
CA GLN A 178 1.47 10.86 23.08
C GLN A 178 1.48 10.02 24.36
N LYS A 179 0.38 10.02 25.11
CA LYS A 179 0.25 9.29 26.38
C LYS A 179 0.15 7.78 26.12
N TRP A 180 -0.65 7.38 25.14
CA TRP A 180 -0.91 5.97 24.84
C TRP A 180 0.26 5.30 24.12
N TRP A 181 0.91 6.00 23.19
CA TRP A 181 1.87 5.39 22.27
C TRP A 181 3.29 5.91 22.39
N GLN A 182 3.51 6.97 23.20
CA GLN A 182 4.84 7.56 23.41
C GLN A 182 5.48 7.90 22.05
N CYS A 183 4.77 8.69 21.25
CA CYS A 183 5.24 9.10 19.92
C CYS A 183 6.45 10.01 20.03
N ASP A 184 7.35 9.94 19.06
CA ASP A 184 8.58 10.75 19.11
C ASP A 184 8.34 12.21 18.69
N ILE A 185 7.19 12.50 18.09
CA ILE A 185 6.81 13.82 17.60
C ILE A 185 5.56 14.34 18.32
N PRO A 186 5.44 15.67 18.53
CA PRO A 186 4.25 16.26 19.15
C PRO A 186 2.97 15.93 18.36
N THR A 187 1.96 15.45 19.08
CA THR A 187 0.66 15.05 18.52
C THR A 187 -0.46 16.03 18.87
N ALA A 188 -0.22 16.98 19.77
CA ALA A 188 -1.24 17.94 20.21
C ALA A 188 -1.64 18.87 19.06
N SER A 189 -2.95 18.96 18.81
CA SER A 189 -3.47 19.98 17.90
C SER A 189 -3.31 21.38 18.50
N LYS A 190 -3.17 22.38 17.62
CA LYS A 190 -3.14 23.81 17.99
C LYS A 190 -4.52 24.38 18.31
N SER A 191 -5.58 23.70 17.87
CA SER A 191 -6.98 24.09 18.02
C SER A 191 -7.75 22.93 18.67
N PRO A 192 -8.78 23.22 19.48
CA PRO A 192 -9.58 22.16 20.14
C PRO A 192 -10.40 21.33 19.15
N ASN A 193 -10.79 21.90 18.01
CA ASN A 193 -11.67 21.25 17.04
C ASN A 193 -10.99 21.05 15.68
N GLU A 194 -10.12 21.97 15.28
CA GLU A 194 -9.36 21.80 14.04
C GLU A 194 -8.11 20.97 14.31
N MET A 195 -7.84 19.97 13.49
CA MET A 195 -6.66 19.12 13.63
C MET A 195 -6.17 18.60 12.28
N VAL A 196 -4.88 18.24 12.23
CA VAL A 196 -4.33 17.51 11.08
C VAL A 196 -5.11 16.20 10.94
N TYR A 197 -5.60 15.94 9.73
CA TYR A 197 -6.46 14.81 9.42
C TYR A 197 -5.89 13.48 9.91
N ALA A 198 -4.60 13.24 9.71
CA ALA A 198 -3.95 12.01 10.19
C ALA A 198 -4.05 11.85 11.70
N LEU A 199 -3.73 12.90 12.48
CA LEU A 199 -3.80 12.85 13.95
C LEU A 199 -5.22 12.67 14.46
N GLY A 200 -6.19 13.36 13.84
CA GLY A 200 -7.60 13.20 14.15
C GLY A 200 -8.09 11.78 13.86
N LEU A 201 -7.82 11.26 12.67
CA LEU A 201 -8.18 9.90 12.26
C LEU A 201 -7.57 8.86 13.21
N MET A 202 -6.27 8.96 13.48
CA MET A 202 -5.57 8.04 14.39
C MET A 202 -6.20 8.05 15.78
N THR A 203 -6.54 9.23 16.32
CA THR A 203 -7.14 9.37 17.65
C THR A 203 -8.56 8.81 17.69
N VAL A 204 -9.39 9.13 16.69
CA VAL A 204 -10.77 8.64 16.61
C VAL A 204 -10.82 7.12 16.49
N VAL A 205 -10.00 6.53 15.63
CA VAL A 205 -9.97 5.07 15.47
C VAL A 205 -9.48 4.38 16.75
N ASP A 206 -8.52 4.97 17.47
CA ASP A 206 -8.05 4.48 18.77
C ASP A 206 -9.19 4.49 19.81
N LEU A 207 -9.92 5.61 19.92
CA LEU A 207 -11.07 5.75 20.81
C LEU A 207 -12.16 4.71 20.51
N VAL A 208 -12.46 4.47 19.23
CA VAL A 208 -13.43 3.45 18.80
C VAL A 208 -12.98 2.05 19.20
N ALA A 209 -11.71 1.72 18.99
CA ALA A 209 -11.16 0.42 19.37
C ALA A 209 -11.14 0.22 20.89
N ARG A 210 -10.77 1.24 21.67
CA ARG A 210 -10.85 1.22 23.14
C ARG A 210 -12.27 1.07 23.63
N LYS A 211 -13.22 1.78 23.03
CA LYS A 211 -14.64 1.68 23.39
C LYS A 211 -15.16 0.27 23.23
N TRP A 212 -14.81 -0.40 22.13
CA TRP A 212 -15.13 -1.81 21.93
C TRP A 212 -14.52 -2.69 23.04
N MET A 213 -13.24 -2.48 23.38
CA MET A 213 -12.58 -3.25 24.44
C MET A 213 -13.22 -3.03 25.82
N ASP A 214 -13.72 -1.82 26.09
CA ASP A 214 -14.42 -1.47 27.33
C ASP A 214 -15.78 -2.15 27.41
N ASP A 215 -16.58 -2.09 26.33
CA ASP A 215 -17.89 -2.74 26.27
C ASP A 215 -17.79 -4.27 26.40
N GLU A 216 -16.78 -4.86 25.76
CA GLU A 216 -16.50 -6.30 25.83
C GLU A 216 -15.74 -6.72 27.10
N LYS A 217 -15.41 -5.76 27.98
CA LYS A 217 -14.69 -6.00 29.24
C LYS A 217 -13.38 -6.77 29.04
N VAL A 218 -12.66 -6.46 27.96
CA VAL A 218 -11.38 -7.10 27.62
C VAL A 218 -10.35 -6.81 28.73
N PRO A 219 -9.75 -7.84 29.36
CA PRO A 219 -8.72 -7.66 30.39
C PRO A 219 -7.50 -6.90 29.88
N GLU A 220 -6.85 -6.09 30.72
CA GLU A 220 -5.70 -5.26 30.33
C GLU A 220 -4.54 -6.06 29.71
N ALA A 221 -4.27 -7.26 30.24
CA ALA A 221 -3.25 -8.14 29.67
C ALA A 221 -3.57 -8.55 28.22
N GLU A 222 -4.85 -8.85 27.93
CA GLU A 222 -5.30 -9.17 26.57
C GLU A 222 -5.24 -7.93 25.67
N ARG A 223 -5.60 -6.75 26.18
CA ARG A 223 -5.46 -5.48 25.43
C ARG A 223 -4.01 -5.25 25.01
N GLY A 224 -3.04 -5.46 25.91
CA GLY A 224 -1.62 -5.34 25.61
C GLY A 224 -1.17 -6.26 24.47
N THR A 225 -1.65 -7.51 24.46
CA THR A 225 -1.40 -8.45 23.34
C THR A 225 -2.05 -7.98 22.05
N MET A 226 -3.32 -7.56 22.08
CA MET A 226 -4.06 -7.09 20.91
C MET A 226 -3.43 -5.82 20.29
N TRP A 227 -2.94 -4.91 21.12
CA TRP A 227 -2.27 -3.71 20.66
C TRP A 227 -0.91 -3.97 20.04
N ASN A 228 -0.29 -5.13 20.32
CA ASN A 228 1.03 -5.48 19.83
C ASN A 228 1.99 -4.30 20.01
N LEU A 229 2.25 -3.93 21.27
CA LEU A 229 2.92 -2.68 21.71
C LEU A 229 4.28 -2.39 21.04
N ALA A 230 4.87 -3.37 20.34
CA ALA A 230 6.03 -3.18 19.48
C ALA A 230 5.76 -2.30 18.24
N ARG A 231 4.49 -2.08 17.88
CA ARG A 231 4.07 -1.22 16.76
C ARG A 231 3.13 -0.14 17.28
N LYS A 232 3.45 1.12 16.99
CA LYS A 232 2.79 2.28 17.59
C LYS A 232 1.79 2.93 16.64
N ASN A 233 0.74 3.53 17.18
CA ASN A 233 -0.15 4.44 16.46
C ASN A 233 0.45 5.86 16.46
N CYS A 234 1.58 6.02 15.78
CA CYS A 234 2.28 7.29 15.63
C CYS A 234 2.41 7.64 14.15
N LEU A 235 2.46 8.95 13.85
CA LEU A 235 2.76 9.40 12.50
C LEU A 235 4.12 8.86 12.06
N ASN A 236 4.24 8.52 10.78
CA ASN A 236 5.54 8.25 10.21
C ASN A 236 6.44 9.49 10.40
N PRO A 237 7.61 9.36 11.07
CA PRO A 237 8.47 10.50 11.38
C PRO A 237 9.19 11.07 10.14
N ALA A 238 8.99 10.48 8.97
CA ALA A 238 9.65 10.92 7.77
C ALA A 238 9.14 12.30 7.32
N PRO A 239 10.04 13.23 6.95
CA PRO A 239 9.71 14.67 6.87
C PRO A 239 8.82 15.04 5.68
N ASP A 240 9.01 14.37 4.55
CA ASP A 240 8.33 14.69 3.29
C ASP A 240 7.27 13.65 2.91
N PRO A 241 6.17 14.07 2.22
CA PRO A 241 5.25 13.18 1.55
C PRO A 241 5.99 12.20 0.64
N ARG A 242 5.55 10.94 0.64
CA ARG A 242 6.23 9.82 0.00
C ARG A 242 5.26 8.72 -0.41
N TYR A 243 5.75 7.81 -1.25
CA TYR A 243 5.10 6.54 -1.55
C TYR A 243 6.02 5.37 -1.28
N ARG A 244 5.44 4.27 -0.80
CA ARG A 244 6.12 3.02 -0.52
C ARG A 244 6.29 2.20 -1.80
N ALA A 245 7.52 1.84 -2.11
CA ALA A 245 7.84 0.81 -3.10
C ALA A 245 7.75 -0.57 -2.44
N ARG A 246 6.61 -1.25 -2.63
CA ARG A 246 6.40 -2.62 -2.11
C ARG A 246 7.22 -3.65 -2.88
N PRO A 247 7.61 -4.78 -2.26
CA PRO A 247 8.02 -5.98 -2.99
C PRO A 247 6.99 -6.36 -4.07
N LEU A 248 7.51 -6.80 -5.21
CA LEU A 248 6.73 -7.04 -6.44
C LEU A 248 6.21 -8.48 -6.57
N ASN A 249 6.23 -9.27 -5.49
CA ASN A 249 5.65 -10.60 -5.52
C ASN A 249 4.13 -10.55 -5.80
N GLY A 250 3.68 -11.32 -6.79
CA GLY A 250 2.32 -11.32 -7.30
C GLY A 250 1.92 -10.10 -8.12
N ILE A 251 2.86 -9.23 -8.51
CA ILE A 251 2.55 -7.96 -9.20
C ILE A 251 1.71 -8.16 -10.46
N TRP A 252 1.89 -9.28 -11.17
CA TRP A 252 1.13 -9.60 -12.37
C TRP A 252 -0.40 -9.62 -12.14
N ALA A 253 -0.84 -9.90 -10.92
CA ALA A 253 -2.24 -10.08 -10.57
C ALA A 253 -2.91 -8.82 -9.99
N THR A 254 -2.21 -7.67 -9.96
CA THR A 254 -2.68 -6.48 -9.23
C THR A 254 -2.91 -5.28 -10.12
N ALA A 255 -3.24 -5.48 -11.40
CA ALA A 255 -3.69 -4.40 -12.26
C ALA A 255 -5.01 -3.81 -11.71
N PRO A 256 -5.26 -2.49 -11.88
CA PRO A 256 -4.36 -1.51 -12.49
C PRO A 256 -3.24 -1.06 -11.55
N TYR A 257 -2.19 -0.46 -12.10
CA TYR A 257 -0.94 -0.11 -11.43
C TYR A 257 -0.88 1.37 -11.03
N LEU A 258 0.13 1.69 -10.21
CA LEU A 258 0.25 2.89 -9.36
C LEU A 258 -0.75 2.90 -8.20
N HIS A 259 -0.53 3.79 -7.23
CA HIS A 259 -1.32 3.82 -6.00
C HIS A 259 -2.79 4.22 -6.24
N ASN A 260 -3.06 4.96 -7.31
CA ASN A 260 -4.39 5.42 -7.72
C ASN A 260 -5.00 4.55 -8.83
N GLY A 261 -4.37 3.43 -9.19
CA GLY A 261 -4.89 2.53 -10.23
C GLY A 261 -5.00 3.18 -11.61
N SER A 262 -4.16 4.16 -11.91
CA SER A 262 -4.26 4.97 -13.14
C SER A 262 -3.60 4.34 -14.36
N VAL A 263 -2.83 3.26 -14.20
CA VAL A 263 -2.10 2.64 -15.31
C VAL A 263 -2.62 1.22 -15.58
N PRO A 264 -3.14 0.91 -16.78
CA PRO A 264 -3.94 -0.30 -16.99
C PRO A 264 -3.16 -1.61 -16.97
N SER A 265 -1.90 -1.62 -17.41
CA SER A 265 -1.10 -2.85 -17.57
C SER A 265 0.39 -2.63 -17.26
N LEU A 266 1.17 -3.69 -17.00
CA LEU A 266 2.62 -3.56 -16.79
C LEU A 266 3.32 -2.99 -18.02
N TYR A 267 2.87 -3.39 -19.21
CA TYR A 267 3.39 -2.84 -20.46
C TYR A 267 3.29 -1.31 -20.47
N TRP A 268 2.11 -0.75 -20.15
CA TRP A 268 1.90 0.69 -20.11
C TRP A 268 2.67 1.37 -18.96
N LEU A 269 2.84 0.70 -17.81
CA LEU A 269 3.65 1.22 -16.70
C LEU A 269 5.12 1.43 -17.11
N LEU A 270 5.65 0.50 -17.90
CA LEU A 270 7.03 0.47 -18.38
C LEU A 270 7.25 1.30 -19.66
N LYS A 271 6.23 2.01 -20.14
CA LYS A 271 6.32 3.00 -21.22
C LYS A 271 6.57 4.40 -20.63
N PRO A 272 7.16 5.32 -21.42
CA PRO A 272 7.18 6.74 -21.09
C PRO A 272 5.80 7.24 -20.70
N GLN A 273 5.73 8.07 -19.65
CA GLN A 273 4.47 8.48 -19.03
C GLN A 273 3.54 9.25 -19.97
N ASN A 274 4.08 9.92 -21.00
CA ASN A 274 3.30 10.64 -22.01
C ASN A 274 2.63 9.70 -23.04
N GLU A 275 3.06 8.44 -23.12
CA GLU A 275 2.45 7.42 -23.98
C GLU A 275 1.36 6.60 -23.26
N ARG A 276 1.18 6.82 -21.94
CA ARG A 276 0.21 6.06 -21.14
C ARG A 276 -1.23 6.42 -21.51
N PRO A 277 -2.14 5.44 -21.64
CA PRO A 277 -3.55 5.69 -21.87
C PRO A 277 -4.15 6.58 -20.79
N LYS A 278 -4.87 7.63 -21.20
CA LYS A 278 -5.57 8.54 -20.28
C LYS A 278 -6.99 8.08 -19.97
N LYS A 279 -7.48 7.05 -20.66
CA LYS A 279 -8.80 6.45 -20.50
C LYS A 279 -8.71 4.95 -20.76
N PHE A 280 -9.39 4.15 -19.95
CA PHE A 280 -9.58 2.71 -20.14
C PHE A 280 -10.75 2.21 -19.29
N CYS A 281 -11.31 1.05 -19.62
CA CYS A 281 -12.45 0.49 -18.90
C CYS A 281 -12.02 -0.45 -17.76
N MET A 282 -12.73 -0.37 -16.63
CA MET A 282 -12.52 -1.17 -15.43
C MET A 282 -13.82 -1.82 -14.97
N GLY A 283 -13.72 -2.89 -14.17
CA GLY A 283 -14.88 -3.50 -13.48
C GLY A 283 -15.26 -4.90 -13.96
N ARG A 284 -14.65 -5.39 -15.06
CA ARG A 284 -14.75 -6.79 -15.48
C ARG A 284 -13.56 -7.63 -15.05
N ARG A 285 -13.72 -8.95 -15.17
CA ARG A 285 -12.69 -9.97 -14.92
C ARG A 285 -11.83 -10.27 -16.15
N ASP A 286 -11.95 -9.46 -17.20
CA ASP A 286 -11.13 -9.59 -18.41
C ASP A 286 -9.68 -9.25 -18.06
N TYR A 287 -8.74 -10.05 -18.57
CA TYR A 287 -7.32 -9.91 -18.27
C TYR A 287 -6.53 -10.14 -19.55
N ASP A 288 -5.66 -9.18 -19.89
CA ASP A 288 -4.74 -9.29 -21.02
C ASP A 288 -3.40 -9.88 -20.55
N PRO A 289 -3.08 -11.15 -20.87
CA PRO A 289 -1.82 -11.77 -20.49
C PRO A 289 -0.62 -11.29 -21.33
N VAL A 290 -0.85 -10.58 -22.44
CA VAL A 290 0.22 -9.94 -23.22
C VAL A 290 0.77 -8.76 -22.43
N THR A 291 -0.09 -7.78 -22.15
CA THR A 291 0.33 -6.53 -21.51
C THR A 291 0.31 -6.60 -19.98
N VAL A 292 -0.28 -7.66 -19.42
CA VAL A 292 -0.36 -8.00 -17.99
C VAL A 292 -1.20 -6.98 -17.24
N GLY A 293 -2.51 -6.99 -17.51
CA GLY A 293 -3.50 -6.14 -16.86
C GLY A 293 -4.76 -5.94 -17.70
N PHE A 294 -5.29 -4.72 -17.72
CA PHE A 294 -6.44 -4.36 -18.56
C PHE A 294 -5.98 -4.14 -20.01
N ALA A 295 -6.72 -4.73 -20.94
CA ALA A 295 -6.57 -4.42 -22.36
C ALA A 295 -6.92 -2.94 -22.61
N VAL A 296 -6.22 -2.32 -23.55
CA VAL A 296 -6.55 -0.96 -24.00
C VAL A 296 -6.68 -1.00 -25.50
N THR A 297 -7.89 -0.72 -25.99
CA THR A 297 -8.18 -0.63 -27.42
C THR A 297 -8.55 0.78 -27.79
N ALA A 298 -8.18 1.21 -28.99
CA ALA A 298 -8.64 2.49 -29.54
C ALA A 298 -10.18 2.53 -29.53
N ASP A 299 -10.74 3.68 -29.16
CA ASP A 299 -12.17 3.96 -29.16
C ASP A 299 -13.05 2.99 -28.34
N GLU A 300 -12.48 2.35 -27.30
CA GLU A 300 -13.23 1.47 -26.40
C GLU A 300 -14.37 2.24 -25.72
N LYS A 301 -15.57 1.66 -25.77
CA LYS A 301 -16.71 2.08 -24.95
C LYS A 301 -16.92 1.05 -23.86
N CYS A 302 -16.93 1.51 -22.61
CA CYS A 302 -17.15 0.64 -21.47
C CYS A 302 -18.53 0.00 -21.57
N ARG A 303 -18.55 -1.31 -21.38
CA ARG A 303 -19.76 -2.13 -21.45
C ARG A 303 -20.59 -1.92 -20.18
N THR A 304 -21.83 -2.42 -20.19
CA THR A 304 -22.69 -2.41 -18.99
C THR A 304 -21.98 -3.07 -17.80
N GLY A 305 -21.91 -2.36 -16.67
CA GLY A 305 -21.22 -2.82 -15.46
C GLY A 305 -19.75 -2.44 -15.38
N GLU A 306 -19.19 -1.81 -16.42
CA GLU A 306 -17.85 -1.21 -16.38
C GLU A 306 -17.90 0.28 -16.07
N THR A 307 -16.82 0.77 -15.49
CA THR A 307 -16.56 2.18 -15.23
C THR A 307 -15.37 2.62 -16.07
N GLN A 308 -15.48 3.77 -16.74
CA GLN A 308 -14.36 4.38 -17.43
C GLN A 308 -13.45 5.08 -16.42
N PHE A 309 -12.19 4.65 -16.33
CA PHE A 309 -11.15 5.50 -15.74
C PHE A 309 -10.87 6.68 -16.68
N SER A 310 -10.64 7.87 -16.13
CA SER A 310 -10.09 8.99 -16.89
C SER A 310 -9.13 9.84 -16.05
N ALA A 311 -8.00 10.20 -16.64
CA ALA A 311 -7.04 11.16 -16.08
C ALA A 311 -7.41 12.62 -16.36
N GLY A 312 -8.53 12.87 -17.07
CA GLY A 312 -8.85 14.20 -17.60
C GLY A 312 -8.03 14.56 -18.84
N SER A 313 -7.97 15.85 -19.14
CA SER A 313 -7.15 16.44 -20.21
C SER A 313 -6.00 17.26 -19.63
N GLU A 314 -5.08 17.75 -20.48
CA GLU A 314 -4.00 18.63 -20.01
C GLU A 314 -4.51 19.94 -19.39
N ASN A 315 -5.63 20.47 -19.91
CA ASN A 315 -6.23 21.71 -19.43
C ASN A 315 -7.27 21.51 -18.32
N ASP A 316 -7.72 20.27 -18.12
CA ASP A 316 -8.75 19.90 -17.15
C ASP A 316 -8.43 18.49 -16.60
N PRO A 317 -7.37 18.37 -15.79
CA PRO A 317 -6.98 17.09 -15.21
C PRO A 317 -7.95 16.70 -14.09
N ILE A 318 -8.24 15.40 -13.97
CA ILE A 318 -9.02 14.89 -12.84
C ILE A 318 -8.08 14.70 -11.66
N GLN A 319 -8.33 15.45 -10.59
CA GLN A 319 -7.58 15.36 -9.33
C GLN A 319 -7.60 13.92 -8.79
N GLY A 320 -6.42 13.39 -8.42
CA GLY A 320 -6.26 12.01 -7.94
C GLY A 320 -6.02 10.97 -9.04
N ASN A 321 -6.24 11.32 -10.31
CA ASN A 321 -6.18 10.38 -11.44
C ASN A 321 -4.95 10.60 -12.35
N SER A 322 -3.91 11.28 -11.88
CA SER A 322 -2.70 11.47 -12.68
C SER A 322 -2.03 10.13 -13.01
N VAL A 323 -1.61 9.98 -14.27
CA VAL A 323 -0.85 8.82 -14.80
C VAL A 323 0.66 9.07 -14.81
N LEU A 324 1.12 10.16 -14.20
CA LEU A 324 2.52 10.59 -14.24
C LEU A 324 3.38 9.86 -13.21
N GLY A 325 4.70 10.07 -13.28
CA GLY A 325 5.68 9.53 -12.36
C GLY A 325 6.04 8.07 -12.63
N HIS A 326 7.02 7.56 -11.88
CA HIS A 326 7.52 6.19 -12.04
C HIS A 326 7.83 5.85 -13.53
N SER A 327 8.46 6.79 -14.25
CA SER A 327 8.69 6.68 -15.69
C SER A 327 10.06 6.07 -16.03
N PHE A 328 10.13 5.39 -17.17
CA PHE A 328 11.33 4.75 -17.74
C PHE A 328 11.69 5.42 -19.05
N GLU A 329 12.28 6.62 -18.94
CA GLU A 329 12.49 7.53 -20.09
C GLU A 329 13.82 8.30 -20.00
N ARG A 330 14.71 7.94 -19.08
CA ARG A 330 16.04 8.56 -18.98
C ARG A 330 16.90 8.10 -20.15
N LYS A 331 17.42 9.05 -20.92
CA LYS A 331 18.30 8.79 -22.07
C LYS A 331 19.75 8.57 -21.62
N PRO A 332 20.60 7.88 -22.42
CA PRO A 332 22.03 7.78 -22.14
C PRO A 332 22.67 9.17 -21.98
N GLY A 333 23.50 9.35 -20.96
CA GLY A 333 24.15 10.63 -20.63
C GLY A 333 23.27 11.65 -19.92
N GLU A 334 21.97 11.37 -19.76
CA GLU A 334 21.05 12.28 -19.06
C GLU A 334 21.13 12.10 -17.53
N HIS A 335 21.12 13.22 -16.80
CA HIS A 335 21.05 13.19 -15.35
C HIS A 335 19.69 12.66 -14.86
N LYS A 336 19.66 12.13 -13.64
CA LYS A 336 18.40 11.74 -12.98
C LYS A 336 17.53 12.98 -12.80
N ARG A 337 16.23 12.87 -13.08
CA ARG A 337 15.24 13.94 -12.90
C ARG A 337 13.99 13.42 -12.19
N PRO A 338 13.24 14.29 -11.50
CA PRO A 338 11.96 13.94 -10.87
C PRO A 338 11.00 13.21 -11.83
N GLY A 339 10.34 12.18 -11.32
CA GLY A 339 9.37 11.36 -12.06
C GLY A 339 9.97 10.26 -12.93
N VAL A 340 11.30 10.23 -13.12
CA VAL A 340 11.98 9.28 -14.00
C VAL A 340 12.93 8.41 -13.19
N ILE A 341 12.53 7.16 -12.98
CA ILE A 341 13.20 6.22 -12.07
C ILE A 341 14.17 5.28 -12.78
N GLY A 342 14.03 5.11 -14.10
CA GLY A 342 14.82 4.16 -14.87
C GLY A 342 15.20 4.69 -16.25
N ARG A 343 16.16 4.01 -16.88
CA ARG A 343 16.51 4.29 -18.27
C ARG A 343 15.37 3.88 -19.19
N MET A 344 15.35 4.47 -20.37
CA MET A 344 14.49 4.01 -21.46
C MET A 344 14.88 2.57 -21.85
N PHE A 345 13.86 1.74 -22.11
CA PHE A 345 14.05 0.41 -22.68
C PHE A 345 14.55 0.51 -24.13
N LYS A 346 15.40 -0.41 -24.57
CA LYS A 346 15.97 -0.45 -25.92
C LYS A 346 14.88 -0.62 -26.98
N ASP A 347 13.95 -1.52 -26.70
CA ASP A 347 12.82 -1.87 -27.55
C ASP A 347 11.73 -2.55 -26.69
N ASP A 348 10.65 -2.98 -27.35
CA ASP A 348 9.58 -3.72 -26.69
C ASP A 348 10.03 -5.12 -26.24
N ALA A 349 11.01 -5.73 -26.89
CA ALA A 349 11.49 -7.06 -26.52
C ALA A 349 12.17 -7.03 -25.13
N GLU A 350 13.01 -6.02 -24.85
CA GLU A 350 13.61 -5.83 -23.52
C GLU A 350 12.54 -5.58 -22.45
N ARG A 351 11.48 -4.82 -22.78
CA ARG A 351 10.35 -4.61 -21.86
C ARG A 351 9.61 -5.91 -21.58
N TYR A 352 9.35 -6.71 -22.59
CA TYR A 352 8.67 -8.00 -22.44
C TYR A 352 9.53 -9.04 -21.72
N ASP A 353 10.85 -8.97 -21.81
CA ASP A 353 11.73 -9.79 -20.98
C ASP A 353 11.54 -9.45 -19.49
N LEU A 354 11.52 -8.16 -19.12
CA LEU A 354 11.21 -7.75 -17.74
C LEU A 354 9.80 -8.21 -17.31
N ILE A 355 8.78 -8.01 -18.15
CA ILE A 355 7.42 -8.46 -17.85
C ILE A 355 7.37 -9.97 -17.62
N GLU A 356 8.09 -10.76 -18.42
CA GLU A 356 8.14 -12.21 -18.24
C GLU A 356 8.73 -12.58 -16.87
N TYR A 357 9.77 -11.87 -16.43
CA TYR A 357 10.30 -12.04 -15.08
C TYR A 357 9.30 -11.62 -14.00
N LEU A 358 8.62 -10.48 -14.16
CA LEU A 358 7.62 -10.00 -13.19
C LEU A 358 6.44 -10.96 -13.01
N LYS A 359 6.09 -11.78 -14.01
CA LYS A 359 5.11 -12.86 -13.88
C LYS A 359 5.58 -13.98 -12.94
N THR A 360 6.88 -14.13 -12.74
CA THR A 360 7.45 -15.18 -11.87
C THR A 360 7.39 -14.83 -10.39
N LEU A 361 7.27 -13.53 -10.07
CA LEU A 361 7.33 -12.98 -8.72
C LEU A 361 6.07 -13.26 -7.91
#